data_AF-R7VJP0-F1
#
_entry.id   AF-R7VJP0-F1
#
_cell.length_a   1.000
_cell.length_b   1.000
_cell.length_c   1.000
_cell.angle_alpha   90.00
_cell.angle_beta   90.00
_cell.angle_gamma   90.00
#
_symmetry.space_group_name_H-M   'P 1'
#
loop_
_entity.id
_entity.type
_entity.pdbx_description
1 polymer ?
#
loop_
_entity_poly.entity_id
_entity_poly.type
_entity_poly.pdbx_seq_one_letter_code
_entity_poly.pdbx_strand_id
1 'polypeptide(L)'
;MMTSPAIFKDVDQIHARLFDHRPVIQGEINYFIKEFEEKRKNREIERLERGLDFTSESNVGLIPDCVHKMDEGLPKLSSQLTTCLAMCNLILEREEEEQKESWLKEQRAKRLEDWRHFMDNMCQRSAQLDREVKEESQKVLDYYKDIEEKLFSSTPKPSSPNRV
;
A
#
# COMPACT_ATOMS: atom_id res chain seq x y z
N MET A 1 93.71 -64.74 -38.86
CA MET A 1 92.40 -65.41 -38.82
C MET A 1 91.78 -65.10 -37.46
N MET A 2 90.66 -64.38 -37.41
CA MET A 2 89.92 -64.20 -36.17
C MET A 2 89.35 -65.56 -35.77
N THR A 3 89.64 -66.00 -34.55
CA THR A 3 89.24 -67.32 -34.05
C THR A 3 87.72 -67.31 -33.81
N SER A 4 87.04 -68.36 -34.30
CA SER A 4 85.59 -68.59 -34.18
C SER A 4 84.95 -68.19 -32.82
N PRO A 5 85.58 -68.44 -31.65
CA PRO A 5 85.03 -68.05 -30.35
C PRO A 5 84.82 -66.55 -30.13
N ALA A 6 85.63 -65.70 -30.79
CA ALA A 6 85.48 -64.24 -30.68
C ALA A 6 84.18 -63.77 -31.34
N ILE A 7 83.83 -64.36 -32.48
CA ILE A 7 82.61 -64.02 -33.23
C ILE A 7 81.37 -64.37 -32.40
N PHE A 8 81.35 -65.56 -31.77
CA PHE A 8 80.23 -65.96 -30.90
C PHE A 8 80.05 -65.03 -29.71
N LYS A 9 81.14 -64.61 -29.06
CA LYS A 9 81.09 -63.68 -27.94
C LYS A 9 80.53 -62.31 -28.33
N ASP A 10 80.92 -61.82 -29.50
CA ASP A 10 80.43 -60.53 -30.02
C ASP A 10 78.95 -60.61 -30.38
N VAL A 11 78.50 -61.71 -31.01
CA VAL A 11 77.09 -61.96 -31.32
C VAL A 11 76.24 -62.06 -30.04
N ASP A 12 76.71 -62.80 -29.03
CA ASP A 12 76.01 -62.89 -27.74
C ASP A 12 75.92 -61.54 -27.02
N GLN A 13 76.97 -60.72 -27.08
CA GLN A 13 76.91 -59.37 -26.51
C GLN A 13 75.93 -58.46 -27.25
N ILE A 14 75.89 -58.52 -28.58
CA ILE A 14 74.96 -57.74 -29.39
C ILE A 14 73.53 -58.20 -29.11
N HIS A 15 73.28 -59.50 -29.06
CA HIS A 15 71.98 -60.08 -28.71
C HIS A 15 71.53 -59.65 -27.32
N ALA A 16 72.39 -59.76 -26.31
CA ALA A 16 72.08 -59.34 -24.94
C ALA A 16 71.73 -57.85 -24.85
N ARG A 17 72.37 -56.99 -25.64
CA ARG A 17 72.07 -55.54 -25.67
C ARG A 17 70.79 -55.21 -26.43
N LEU A 18 70.52 -55.89 -27.55
CA LEU A 18 69.32 -55.64 -28.36
C LEU A 18 68.03 -56.05 -27.63
N PHE A 19 68.10 -57.11 -26.82
CA PHE A 19 66.94 -57.63 -26.08
C PHE A 19 66.88 -57.20 -24.61
N ASP A 20 67.83 -56.37 -24.15
CA ASP A 20 67.73 -55.72 -22.85
C ASP A 20 66.76 -54.54 -22.93
N HIS A 21 65.51 -54.81 -22.57
CA HIS A 21 64.43 -53.82 -22.54
C HIS A 21 64.43 -52.98 -21.25
N ARG A 22 65.31 -53.28 -20.28
CA ARG A 22 65.35 -52.56 -18.99
C ARG A 22 65.55 -51.04 -19.18
N PRO A 23 66.41 -50.54 -20.08
CA PRO A 23 66.57 -49.11 -20.27
C PRO A 23 65.29 -48.42 -20.77
N VAL A 24 64.54 -49.08 -21.67
CA VAL A 24 63.28 -48.55 -22.21
C VAL A 24 62.21 -48.54 -21.12
N ILE A 25 62.00 -49.67 -20.43
CA ILE A 25 61.01 -49.76 -19.36
C ILE A 25 61.34 -48.78 -18.23
N GLN A 26 62.61 -48.68 -17.83
CA GLN A 26 63.01 -47.74 -16.78
C GLN A 26 62.81 -46.28 -17.22
N GLY A 27 63.04 -45.96 -18.50
CA GLY A 27 62.74 -44.66 -19.07
C GLY A 27 61.26 -44.30 -18.97
N GLU A 28 60.37 -45.22 -19.35
CA GLU A 28 58.92 -45.04 -19.26
C GLU A 28 58.44 -44.92 -17.81
N ILE A 29 58.96 -45.76 -16.90
CA ILE A 29 58.65 -45.65 -15.46
C ILE A 29 59.06 -44.28 -14.91
N ASN A 30 60.27 -43.83 -15.22
CA ASN A 30 60.76 -42.54 -14.76
C ASN A 30 59.94 -41.37 -15.36
N TYR A 31 59.54 -41.48 -16.63
CA TYR A 31 58.66 -40.50 -17.27
C TYR A 31 57.28 -40.45 -16.60
N PHE A 32 56.69 -41.62 -16.32
CA PHE A 32 55.41 -41.72 -15.63
C PHE A 32 55.46 -41.05 -14.24
N ILE A 33 56.46 -41.39 -13.41
CA ILE A 33 56.66 -40.79 -12.09
C ILE A 33 56.81 -39.26 -12.20
N LYS A 34 57.64 -38.79 -13.14
CA LYS A 34 57.86 -37.36 -13.36
C LYS A 34 56.59 -36.60 -13.76
N GLU A 35 55.81 -37.14 -14.70
CA GLU A 35 54.60 -36.45 -15.18
C GLU A 35 53.46 -36.51 -14.16
N PHE A 36 53.29 -37.62 -13.46
CA PHE A 36 52.11 -37.86 -12.63
C PHE A 36 52.31 -37.58 -11.14
N GLU A 37 53.51 -37.79 -10.60
CA GLU A 37 53.80 -37.52 -9.19
C GLU A 37 54.51 -36.16 -9.04
N GLU A 38 55.59 -35.93 -9.79
CA GLU A 38 56.43 -34.73 -9.59
C GLU A 38 55.81 -33.44 -10.15
N LYS A 39 55.28 -33.47 -11.39
CA LYS A 39 54.71 -32.28 -12.04
C LYS A 39 53.33 -31.90 -11.51
N ARG A 40 52.48 -32.88 -11.21
CA ARG A 40 51.12 -32.64 -10.68
C ARG A 40 51.15 -32.26 -9.20
N LYS A 41 52.14 -32.75 -8.46
CA LYS A 41 52.28 -32.55 -7.00
C LYS A 41 50.95 -32.84 -6.29
N ASN A 42 50.67 -32.11 -5.22
CA ASN A 42 49.43 -32.21 -4.44
C ASN A 42 48.36 -31.21 -4.89
N ARG A 43 48.41 -30.69 -6.13
CA ARG A 43 47.50 -29.64 -6.60
C ARG A 43 46.03 -30.02 -6.48
N GLU A 44 45.70 -31.29 -6.68
CA GLU A 44 44.32 -31.80 -6.56
C GLU A 44 43.88 -31.85 -5.11
N ILE A 45 44.76 -32.29 -4.21
CA ILE A 45 44.52 -32.31 -2.75
C ILE A 45 44.30 -30.89 -2.25
N GLU A 46 45.19 -29.94 -2.58
CA GLU A 46 45.04 -28.54 -2.17
C GLU A 46 43.73 -27.90 -2.70
N ARG A 47 43.28 -28.31 -3.89
CA ARG A 47 41.99 -27.84 -4.44
C ARG A 47 40.82 -28.38 -3.63
N LEU A 48 40.88 -29.67 -3.25
CA LEU A 48 39.85 -30.28 -2.43
C LEU A 48 39.84 -29.69 -1.02
N GLU A 49 41.00 -29.46 -0.42
CA GLU A 49 41.14 -28.79 0.89
C GLU A 49 40.53 -27.39 0.86
N ARG A 50 40.88 -26.56 -0.14
CA ARG A 50 40.25 -25.23 -0.29
C ARG A 50 38.74 -25.30 -0.47
N GLY A 51 38.25 -26.28 -1.22
CA GLY A 51 36.82 -26.50 -1.39
C GLY A 51 36.13 -26.89 -0.08
N LEU A 52 36.78 -27.75 0.70
CA LEU A 52 36.30 -28.19 2.01
C LEU A 52 36.28 -27.02 2.99
N ASP A 53 37.36 -26.24 3.07
CA ASP A 53 37.47 -25.06 3.95
C ASP A 53 36.36 -24.04 3.65
N PHE A 54 36.20 -23.69 2.37
CA PHE A 54 35.16 -22.75 1.93
C PHE A 54 33.75 -23.26 2.27
N THR A 55 33.49 -24.55 2.02
CA THR A 55 32.17 -25.16 2.29
C THR A 55 31.91 -25.21 3.79
N SER A 56 32.93 -25.54 4.59
CA SER A 56 32.84 -25.58 6.05
C SER A 56 32.60 -24.19 6.63
N GLU A 57 33.37 -23.18 6.21
CA GLU A 57 33.20 -21.79 6.64
C GLU A 57 31.80 -21.27 6.29
N SER A 58 31.33 -21.55 5.07
CA SER A 58 30.00 -21.14 4.62
C SER A 58 28.90 -21.80 5.44
N ASN A 59 28.99 -23.11 5.68
CA ASN A 59 27.96 -23.87 6.39
C ASN A 59 27.94 -23.61 7.89
N VAL A 60 29.09 -23.36 8.52
CA VAL A 60 29.21 -23.19 9.97
C VAL A 60 29.07 -21.73 10.39
N GLY A 61 29.58 -20.79 9.59
CA GLY A 61 29.57 -19.36 9.94
C GLY A 61 28.55 -18.58 9.13
N LEU A 62 28.79 -18.45 7.83
CA LEU A 62 28.09 -17.46 6.99
C LEU A 62 26.57 -17.72 6.90
N ILE A 63 26.17 -18.97 6.66
CA ILE A 63 24.75 -19.33 6.51
C ILE A 63 24.01 -19.18 7.85
N PRO A 64 24.48 -19.77 8.98
CA PRO A 64 23.82 -19.57 10.27
C PRO A 64 23.71 -18.10 10.69
N ASP A 65 24.76 -17.30 10.50
CA ASP A 65 24.74 -15.86 10.80
C ASP A 65 23.71 -15.11 9.95
N CYS A 66 23.60 -15.48 8.67
CA CYS A 66 22.62 -14.88 7.77
C CYS A 66 21.19 -15.24 8.19
N VAL A 67 20.93 -16.52 8.47
CA VAL A 67 19.62 -17.00 8.96
C VAL A 67 19.26 -16.29 10.26
N HIS A 68 20.19 -16.22 11.22
CA HIS A 68 19.95 -15.55 12.49
C HIS A 68 19.59 -14.07 12.33
N LYS A 69 20.35 -13.33 11.51
CA LYS A 69 20.05 -11.92 11.22
C LYS A 69 18.70 -11.74 10.51
N MET A 70 18.33 -12.67 9.62
CA MET A 70 17.03 -12.67 8.97
C MET A 70 15.90 -12.96 9.95
N ASP A 71 16.08 -13.93 10.83
CA ASP A 71 15.11 -14.33 11.86
C ASP A 71 14.86 -13.20 12.87
N GLU A 72 15.86 -12.39 13.19
CA GLU A 72 15.68 -11.21 14.04
C GLU A 72 15.10 -10.00 13.28
N GLY A 73 15.58 -9.77 12.06
CA GLY A 73 15.27 -8.56 11.29
C GLY A 73 13.90 -8.58 10.64
N LEU A 74 13.52 -9.70 10.02
CA LEU A 74 12.29 -9.79 9.23
C LEU A 74 11.02 -9.65 10.08
N PRO A 75 10.88 -10.29 11.26
CA PRO A 75 9.68 -10.12 12.08
C PRO A 75 9.54 -8.69 12.59
N LYS A 76 10.65 -8.03 12.95
CA LYS A 76 10.65 -6.63 13.38
C LYS A 76 10.17 -5.71 12.26
N LEU A 77 10.72 -5.87 11.06
CA LEU A 77 10.32 -5.10 9.89
C LEU A 77 8.84 -5.34 9.54
N SER A 78 8.40 -6.60 9.56
CA SER A 78 7.01 -6.96 9.30
C SER A 78 6.05 -6.32 10.31
N SER A 79 6.41 -6.33 11.60
CA SER A 79 5.61 -5.70 12.66
C SER A 79 5.50 -4.19 12.45
N GLN A 80 6.61 -3.52 12.17
CA GLN A 80 6.64 -2.09 11.87
C GLN A 80 5.78 -1.73 10.66
N LEU A 81 5.85 -2.51 9.59
CA LEU A 81 5.02 -2.34 8.40
C LEU A 81 3.52 -2.47 8.71
N THR A 82 3.15 -3.50 9.47
CA THR A 82 1.75 -3.68 9.90
C THR A 82 1.25 -2.52 10.74
N THR A 83 2.07 -1.99 11.66
CA THR A 83 1.73 -0.80 12.46
C THR A 83 1.56 0.43 11.57
N CYS A 84 2.50 0.69 10.65
CA CYS A 84 2.40 1.82 9.73
C CYS A 84 1.13 1.73 8.87
N LEU A 85 0.80 0.54 8.36
CA LEU A 85 -0.41 0.32 7.58
C LEU A 85 -1.68 0.59 8.39
N ALA A 86 -1.73 0.11 9.64
CA ALA A 86 -2.85 0.39 10.54
C ALA A 86 -3.01 1.89 10.81
N MET A 87 -1.90 2.62 11.00
CA MET A 87 -1.92 4.07 11.19
C MET A 87 -2.41 4.80 9.94
N CYS A 88 -1.98 4.39 8.75
CA CYS A 88 -2.46 4.95 7.49
C CYS A 88 -3.97 4.76 7.34
N ASN A 89 -4.50 3.58 7.64
CA ASN A 89 -5.94 3.32 7.58
C ASN A 89 -6.71 4.19 8.57
N LEU A 90 -6.20 4.36 9.80
CA LEU A 90 -6.84 5.21 10.81
C LEU A 90 -6.89 6.69 10.37
N ILE A 91 -5.83 7.17 9.70
CA ILE A 91 -5.82 8.53 9.14
C ILE A 91 -6.87 8.67 8.05
N LEU A 92 -6.97 7.69 7.14
CA LEU A 92 -7.95 7.70 6.06
C LEU A 92 -9.39 7.66 6.58
N GLU A 93 -9.69 6.76 7.53
CA GLU A 93 -11.01 6.67 8.16
C GLU A 93 -11.40 7.98 8.84
N ARG A 94 -10.47 8.59 9.58
CA ARG A 94 -10.71 9.89 10.22
C ARG A 94 -10.97 11.00 9.21
N GLU A 95 -10.23 11.03 8.11
CA GLU A 95 -10.43 12.02 7.06
C GLU A 95 -11.82 11.89 6.42
N GLU A 96 -12.26 10.66 6.13
CA GLU A 96 -13.61 10.39 5.61
C GLU A 96 -14.70 10.84 6.58
N GLU A 97 -14.53 10.58 7.88
CA GLU A 97 -15.47 11.03 8.92
C GLU A 97 -15.53 12.56 9.02
N GLU A 98 -14.37 13.23 9.00
CA GLU A 98 -14.29 14.70 9.04
C GLU A 98 -14.95 15.33 7.80
N GLN A 99 -14.72 14.76 6.61
CA GLN A 99 -15.38 15.21 5.38
C GLN A 99 -16.90 15.03 5.45
N LYS A 100 -17.37 13.89 5.93
CA LYS A 100 -18.80 13.60 6.11
C LYS A 100 -19.46 14.55 7.10
N GLU A 101 -18.82 14.81 8.24
CA GLU A 101 -19.31 15.77 9.24
C GLU A 101 -19.35 17.20 8.69
N SER A 102 -18.34 17.60 7.92
CA SER A 102 -18.31 18.89 7.24
C SER A 102 -19.49 19.04 6.27
N TRP A 103 -19.71 18.04 5.41
CA TRP A 103 -20.85 18.02 4.48
C TRP A 103 -22.20 18.07 5.21
N LEU A 104 -22.36 17.30 6.29
CA LEU A 104 -23.59 17.31 7.09
C LEU A 104 -23.86 18.69 7.72
N LYS A 105 -22.82 19.37 8.21
CA LYS A 105 -22.94 20.73 8.76
C LYS A 105 -23.37 21.73 7.68
N GLU A 106 -22.77 21.68 6.50
CA GLU A 106 -23.16 22.54 5.37
C GLU A 106 -24.62 22.32 4.97
N GLN A 107 -25.05 21.07 4.85
CA GLN A 107 -26.44 20.75 4.53
C GLN A 107 -27.43 21.18 5.61
N ARG A 108 -27.07 21.09 6.89
CA ARG A 108 -27.89 21.60 8.00
C ARG A 108 -28.01 23.12 7.96
N ALA A 109 -26.92 23.83 7.68
CA ALA A 109 -26.93 25.28 7.54
C ALA A 109 -27.82 25.73 6.38
N LYS A 110 -27.72 25.06 5.22
CA LYS A 110 -28.58 25.32 4.06
C LYS A 110 -30.06 25.14 4.39
N ARG A 111 -30.44 24.03 5.03
CA ARG A 111 -31.84 23.81 5.45
C ARG A 111 -32.34 24.85 6.45
N LEU A 112 -31.47 25.32 7.35
CA LEU A 112 -31.83 26.36 8.31
C LEU A 112 -32.11 27.70 7.60
N GLU A 113 -31.32 28.02 6.57
CA GLU A 113 -31.52 29.22 5.76
C GLU A 113 -32.80 29.11 4.92
N ASP A 114 -33.01 27.97 4.27
CA ASP A 114 -34.25 27.69 3.53
C ASP A 114 -35.48 27.80 4.46
N TRP A 115 -35.38 27.27 5.69
CA TRP A 115 -36.44 27.37 6.69
C TRP A 115 -36.69 28.81 7.13
N ARG A 116 -35.63 29.60 7.34
CA ARG A 116 -35.75 31.04 7.67
C ARG A 116 -36.46 31.80 6.57
N HIS A 117 -36.07 31.60 5.32
CA HIS A 117 -36.73 32.20 4.17
C HIS A 117 -38.20 31.78 4.07
N PHE A 118 -38.51 30.51 4.29
CA PHE A 118 -39.88 30.02 4.32
C PHE A 118 -40.71 30.71 5.41
N MET A 119 -40.19 30.76 6.65
CA MET A 119 -40.88 31.37 7.77
C MET A 119 -41.08 32.88 7.61
N ASP A 120 -40.09 33.60 7.08
CA ASP A 120 -40.21 35.03 6.80
C ASP A 120 -41.33 35.30 5.77
N ASN A 121 -41.36 34.53 4.68
CA ASN A 121 -42.44 34.60 3.69
C ASN A 121 -43.81 34.30 4.31
N MET A 122 -43.91 33.31 5.20
CA MET A 122 -45.16 32.97 5.87
C MET A 122 -45.63 34.08 6.82
N CYS A 123 -44.72 34.66 7.60
CA CYS A 123 -45.01 35.80 8.47
C CYS A 123 -45.49 37.01 7.66
N GLN A 124 -44.81 37.33 6.56
CA GLN A 124 -45.21 38.43 5.67
C GLN A 124 -46.60 38.21 5.09
N ARG A 125 -46.89 37.00 4.62
CA ARG A 125 -48.20 36.65 4.06
C ARG A 125 -49.32 36.68 5.10
N SER A 126 -49.06 36.20 6.32
CA SER A 126 -50.01 36.32 7.43
C SER A 126 -50.31 37.78 7.75
N ALA A 127 -49.27 38.60 7.90
CA ALA A 127 -49.43 40.03 8.19
C ALA A 127 -50.16 40.78 7.08
N GLN A 128 -49.97 40.38 5.82
CA GLN A 128 -50.74 40.91 4.70
C GLN A 128 -52.22 40.53 4.80
N LEU A 129 -52.52 39.25 5.05
CA LEU A 129 -53.89 38.77 5.17
C LEU A 129 -54.63 39.44 6.34
N ASP A 130 -53.96 39.63 7.47
CA ASP A 130 -54.52 40.35 8.64
C ASP A 130 -54.86 41.80 8.29
N ARG A 131 -54.02 42.49 7.50
CA ARG A 131 -54.32 43.84 7.01
C ARG A 131 -55.52 43.87 6.09
N GLU A 132 -55.58 42.97 5.11
CA GLU A 132 -56.69 42.88 4.15
C GLU A 132 -58.02 42.60 4.86
N VAL A 133 -58.05 41.67 5.82
CA VAL A 133 -59.24 41.37 6.63
C VAL A 133 -59.66 42.59 7.47
N LYS A 134 -58.70 43.30 8.07
CA LYS A 134 -58.99 44.52 8.85
C LYS A 134 -59.55 45.64 7.98
N GLU A 135 -58.98 45.88 6.81
CA GLU A 135 -59.50 46.87 5.86
C GLU A 135 -60.91 46.51 5.38
N GLU A 136 -61.15 45.25 5.01
CA GLU A 136 -62.44 44.81 4.51
C GLU A 136 -63.52 44.85 5.60
N SER A 137 -63.20 44.42 6.83
CA SER A 137 -64.11 44.55 7.98
C SER A 137 -64.46 46.00 8.27
N GLN A 138 -63.51 46.93 8.14
CA GLN A 138 -63.77 48.36 8.33
C GLN A 138 -64.71 48.91 7.26
N LYS A 139 -64.51 48.54 5.98
CA LYS A 139 -65.43 48.93 4.90
C LYS A 139 -66.85 48.44 5.16
N VAL A 140 -67.00 47.20 5.62
CA VAL A 140 -68.30 46.63 6.00
C VAL A 140 -68.93 47.44 7.14
N LEU A 141 -68.16 47.75 8.18
CA LEU A 141 -68.60 48.59 9.31
C LEU A 141 -69.08 49.98 8.86
N ASP A 142 -68.30 50.64 8.01
CA ASP A 142 -68.61 51.98 7.51
C ASP A 142 -69.86 51.96 6.60
N TYR A 143 -70.02 50.91 5.78
CA TYR A 143 -71.23 50.70 4.98
C TYR A 143 -72.49 50.55 5.85
N TYR A 144 -72.43 49.75 6.92
CA TYR A 144 -73.56 49.61 7.84
C TYR A 144 -73.86 50.89 8.61
N LYS A 145 -72.83 51.66 9.02
CA LYS A 145 -73.03 52.98 9.64
C LYS A 145 -73.73 53.97 8.72
N ASP A 146 -73.31 54.05 7.46
CA ASP A 146 -73.94 54.92 6.46
C ASP A 146 -75.42 54.54 6.22
N ILE A 147 -75.73 53.23 6.20
CA ILE A 147 -77.12 52.76 6.16
C ILE A 147 -77.90 53.16 7.41
N GLU A 148 -77.33 53.00 8.61
CA GLU A 148 -77.96 53.43 9.86
C GLU A 148 -78.25 54.94 9.84
N GLU A 149 -77.29 55.78 9.46
CA GLU A 149 -77.48 57.23 9.37
C GLU A 149 -78.55 57.62 8.33
N LYS A 150 -78.59 56.94 7.18
CA LYS A 150 -79.66 57.11 6.18
C LYS A 150 -81.03 56.68 6.69
N LEU A 151 -81.10 55.61 7.47
CA LEU A 151 -82.34 55.17 8.13
C LEU A 151 -82.81 56.19 9.17
N PHE A 152 -81.91 56.67 10.03
CA PHE A 152 -82.24 57.68 11.06
C PHE A 152 -82.66 59.03 10.45
N SER A 153 -82.01 59.48 9.39
CA SER A 153 -82.37 60.73 8.69
C SER A 153 -83.66 60.64 7.86
N SER A 154 -84.07 59.43 7.47
CA SER A 154 -85.32 59.19 6.73
C SER A 154 -86.55 58.98 7.62
N THR A 155 -86.41 58.94 8.95
CA THR A 155 -87.57 58.91 9.87
C THR A 155 -88.10 60.32 10.16
N PRO A 156 -89.36 60.65 9.83
CA PRO A 156 -89.93 61.97 10.13
C PRO A 156 -90.10 62.16 11.64
N LYS A 157 -89.73 63.34 12.17
CA LYS A 157 -90.07 63.73 13.55
C LYS A 157 -91.59 63.66 13.75
N PRO A 158 -92.10 63.06 14.84
CA PRO A 158 -93.54 63.09 15.11
C PRO A 158 -93.98 64.55 15.30
N SER A 159 -94.91 64.99 14.46
CA SER A 159 -95.59 66.26 14.58
C SER A 159 -96.32 66.33 15.93
N SER A 160 -95.99 67.33 16.73
CA SER A 160 -96.71 67.70 17.95
C SER A 160 -98.23 67.75 17.68
N PRO A 161 -99.09 67.07 18.45
CA PRO A 161 -100.52 67.25 18.34
C PRO A 161 -100.90 68.60 18.97
N ASN A 162 -101.65 69.39 18.21
CA ASN A 162 -102.30 70.62 18.63
C ASN A 162 -103.15 70.42 19.89
N ARG A 163 -103.06 71.41 20.78
CA ARG A 163 -103.96 71.63 21.91
C ARG A 163 -105.36 71.98 21.36
N VAL A 164 -106.36 71.17 21.70
CA VAL A 164 -107.78 71.56 21.83
C VAL A 164 -108.31 70.90 23.10
#